data_AF-A0A239GXJ7-F1
#
_entry.id   AF-A0A239GXJ7-F1
#
_cell.length_a   1.000
_cell.length_b   1.000
_cell.length_c   1.000
_cell.angle_alpha   90.00
_cell.angle_beta   90.00
_cell.angle_gamma   90.00
#
_symmetry.space_group_name_H-M   'P 1'
#
loop_
_entity.id
_entity.type
_entity.pdbx_description
1 polymer ?
#
loop_
_entity_poly.entity_id
_entity_poly.type
_entity_poly.pdbx_seq_one_letter_code
_entity_poly.pdbx_strand_id
1 'polypeptide(L)'
;MAEEAAQMAEFCGGNVTRFYDVGVAGIHRLLSNIEKINKANVIVAVAGMEGTLPGVIAGLADKPVIAVPTSIGYGSNFNGLSALLTMLNSCAEGISVVNIDNGFGAGYLSTQINRLAVKGNG
;
A
#
# COMPACT_ATOMS: atom_id res chain seq x y z
N MET A 1 5.96 -3.28 8.87
CA MET A 1 5.63 -2.41 7.72
C MET A 1 4.15 -2.08 7.66
N ALA A 2 3.25 -3.03 7.39
CA ALA A 2 1.81 -2.75 7.39
C ALA A 2 1.31 -2.21 8.74
N GLU A 3 1.71 -2.84 9.85
CA GLU A 3 1.31 -2.37 11.19
C GLU A 3 1.93 -1.02 11.54
N GLU A 4 3.20 -0.82 11.21
CA GLU A 4 3.88 0.46 11.44
C GLU A 4 3.21 1.62 10.68
N ALA A 5 2.82 1.40 9.42
CA ALA A 5 2.08 2.39 8.64
C ALA A 5 0.70 2.67 9.26
N ALA A 6 0.01 1.64 9.72
CA ALA A 6 -1.30 1.76 10.36
C ALA A 6 -1.21 2.52 11.68
N GLN A 7 -0.28 2.15 12.55
CA GLN A 7 -0.03 2.83 13.82
C GLN A 7 0.32 4.30 13.62
N MET A 8 1.15 4.62 12.63
CA MET A 8 1.49 6.02 12.32
C MET A 8 0.27 6.82 11.86
N ALA A 9 -0.57 6.25 11.00
CA ALA A 9 -1.78 6.91 10.51
C ALA A 9 -2.83 7.08 11.63
N GLU A 10 -3.02 6.07 12.48
CA GLU A 10 -3.91 6.12 13.65
C GLU A 10 -3.42 7.14 14.68
N PHE A 11 -2.12 7.16 14.96
CA PHE A 11 -1.50 8.16 15.83
C PHE A 11 -1.77 9.59 15.34
N CYS A 12 -1.85 9.78 14.01
CA CYS A 12 -2.20 11.07 13.41
C CYS A 12 -3.70 11.38 13.36
N GLY A 13 -4.55 10.52 13.90
CA GLY A 13 -6.02 10.64 13.93
C GLY A 13 -6.75 10.08 12.71
N GLY A 14 -6.08 9.29 11.87
CA GLY A 14 -6.71 8.60 10.74
C GLY A 14 -7.48 7.34 11.16
N ASN A 15 -8.56 7.02 10.45
CA ASN A 15 -9.23 5.72 10.57
C ASN A 15 -8.59 4.73 9.59
N VAL A 16 -8.05 3.62 10.11
CA VAL A 16 -7.33 2.64 9.30
C VAL A 16 -8.05 1.30 9.31
N THR A 17 -8.42 0.84 8.11
CA THR A 17 -8.85 -0.55 7.91
C THR A 17 -7.65 -1.37 7.44
N ARG A 18 -7.39 -2.50 8.11
CA ARG A 18 -6.26 -3.38 7.82
C ARG A 18 -6.74 -4.64 7.12
N PHE A 19 -6.01 -5.05 6.09
CA PHE A 19 -6.20 -6.33 5.41
C PHE A 19 -4.86 -7.07 5.43
N TYR A 20 -4.87 -8.30 5.95
CA TYR A 20 -3.71 -9.19 5.96
C TYR A 20 -3.99 -10.40 5.07
N ASP A 21 -2.92 -11.08 4.66
CA ASP A 21 -2.98 -12.24 3.76
C ASP A 21 -3.76 -11.99 2.46
N VAL A 22 -3.71 -10.74 2.00
CA VAL A 22 -4.19 -10.31 0.69
C VAL A 22 -2.98 -10.20 -0.23
N GLY A 23 -2.99 -10.97 -1.31
CA GLY A 23 -1.87 -11.08 -2.23
C GLY A 23 -2.29 -11.70 -3.54
N VAL A 24 -1.41 -11.64 -4.54
CA VAL A 24 -1.72 -12.10 -5.91
C VAL A 24 -1.97 -13.60 -5.96
N ALA A 25 -1.22 -14.40 -5.18
CA ALA A 25 -1.43 -15.85 -5.07
C ALA A 25 -2.82 -16.24 -4.51
N GLY A 26 -3.56 -15.29 -3.92
CA GLY A 26 -4.90 -15.47 -3.38
C GLY A 26 -5.82 -14.31 -3.74
N ILE A 27 -5.81 -13.87 -5.01
CA ILE A 27 -6.46 -12.63 -5.44
C ILE A 27 -7.95 -12.55 -5.09
N HIS A 28 -8.65 -13.68 -4.97
CA HIS A 28 -10.03 -13.74 -4.51
C HIS A 28 -10.24 -13.06 -3.13
N ARG A 29 -9.25 -13.13 -2.22
CA ARG A 29 -9.29 -12.46 -0.91
C ARG A 29 -9.17 -10.94 -1.03
N LEU A 30 -8.44 -10.47 -2.03
CA LEU A 30 -8.38 -9.04 -2.35
C LEU A 30 -9.72 -8.59 -2.94
N LEU A 31 -10.24 -9.32 -3.93
CA LEU A 31 -11.50 -9.02 -4.61
C LEU A 31 -12.69 -9.01 -3.65
N SER A 32 -12.74 -9.93 -2.67
CA SER A 32 -13.81 -9.93 -1.65
C SER A 32 -13.82 -8.68 -0.76
N ASN A 33 -12.75 -7.89 -0.76
CA ASN A 33 -12.61 -6.67 0.03
C ASN A 33 -12.60 -5.40 -0.83
N ILE A 34 -12.76 -5.50 -2.16
CA ILE A 34 -12.55 -4.36 -3.07
C ILE A 34 -13.48 -3.19 -2.78
N GLU A 35 -14.74 -3.45 -2.43
CA GLU A 35 -15.69 -2.39 -2.06
C GLU A 35 -15.25 -1.61 -0.82
N LYS A 36 -14.62 -2.29 0.15
CA LYS A 36 -14.08 -1.63 1.35
C LYS A 36 -12.83 -0.84 1.02
N ILE A 37 -11.97 -1.39 0.16
CA ILE A 37 -10.75 -0.72 -0.32
C ILE A 37 -11.11 0.58 -1.05
N ASN A 38 -12.13 0.56 -1.91
CA ASN A 38 -12.59 1.75 -2.67
C ASN A 38 -13.24 2.85 -1.82
N LYS A 39 -13.57 2.57 -0.55
CA LYS A 39 -14.04 3.60 0.40
C LYS A 39 -12.90 4.38 1.04
N ALA A 40 -11.66 3.93 0.90
CA ALA A 40 -10.51 4.63 1.46
C ALA A 40 -10.18 5.90 0.65
N ASN A 41 -9.63 6.92 1.30
CA ASN A 41 -9.11 8.10 0.61
C ASN A 41 -7.71 7.86 0.01
N VAL A 42 -6.97 6.90 0.59
CA VAL A 42 -5.61 6.52 0.21
C VAL A 42 -5.35 5.09 0.68
N ILE A 43 -4.57 4.35 -0.08
CA ILE A 43 -4.26 2.94 0.18
C ILE A 43 -2.76 2.81 0.45
N VAL A 44 -2.38 2.06 1.49
CA VAL A 44 -0.99 1.65 1.70
C VAL A 44 -0.88 0.16 1.39
N ALA A 45 -0.15 -0.19 0.35
CA ALA A 45 0.05 -1.55 -0.11
C ALA A 45 1.47 -2.01 0.22
N VAL A 46 1.57 -3.01 1.10
CA VAL A 46 2.85 -3.54 1.59
C VAL A 46 3.08 -4.92 0.98
N ALA A 47 4.19 -5.10 0.27
CA ALA A 47 4.49 -6.40 -0.35
C ALA A 47 6.00 -6.67 -0.45
N GLY A 48 6.34 -7.95 -0.27
CA GLY A 48 7.71 -8.42 -0.20
C GLY A 48 8.17 -9.26 -1.37
N MET A 49 7.40 -10.30 -1.77
CA MET A 49 7.81 -11.29 -2.80
C MET A 49 7.98 -10.69 -4.20
N GLU A 50 7.05 -10.91 -5.13
CA GLU A 50 7.11 -10.34 -6.47
C GLU A 50 6.76 -8.83 -6.48
N GLY A 51 6.36 -8.24 -5.34
CA GLY A 51 6.08 -6.80 -5.23
C GLY A 51 4.92 -6.30 -6.10
N THR A 52 4.08 -7.20 -6.62
CA THR A 52 3.04 -6.89 -7.62
C THR A 52 1.73 -6.36 -7.03
N LEU A 53 1.49 -6.56 -5.74
CA LEU A 53 0.23 -6.19 -5.07
C LEU A 53 -0.17 -4.71 -5.27
N PRO A 54 0.73 -3.71 -5.14
CA PRO A 54 0.35 -2.31 -5.37
C PRO A 54 -0.13 -2.06 -6.80
N GLY A 55 0.52 -2.68 -7.80
CA GLY A 55 0.10 -2.64 -9.20
C GLY A 55 -1.30 -3.17 -9.42
N VAL A 56 -1.61 -4.32 -8.81
CA VAL A 56 -2.96 -4.92 -8.87
C VAL A 56 -3.99 -4.02 -8.21
N ILE A 57 -3.69 -3.46 -7.03
CA ILE A 57 -4.64 -2.59 -6.34
C ILE A 57 -4.90 -1.31 -7.12
N ALA A 58 -3.87 -0.67 -7.68
CA ALA A 58 -4.02 0.52 -8.50
C ALA A 58 -4.84 0.27 -9.78
N GLY A 59 -4.83 -0.95 -10.32
CA GLY A 59 -5.70 -1.33 -11.44
C GLY A 59 -7.16 -1.59 -11.06
N LEU A 60 -7.46 -1.77 -9.75
CA LEU A 60 -8.80 -2.11 -9.25
C LEU A 60 -9.45 -0.98 -8.44
N ALA A 61 -8.67 -0.01 -7.99
CA ALA A 61 -9.10 1.10 -7.15
C ALA A 61 -8.77 2.45 -7.79
N ASP A 62 -9.69 3.40 -7.67
CA ASP A 62 -9.56 4.79 -8.16
C ASP A 62 -8.89 5.72 -7.12
N LYS A 63 -8.07 5.15 -6.23
CA LYS A 63 -7.47 5.82 -5.07
C LYS A 63 -5.96 5.80 -5.15
N PRO A 64 -5.25 6.82 -4.63
CA PRO A 64 -3.79 6.82 -4.61
C PRO A 64 -3.26 5.64 -3.78
N VAL A 65 -2.26 4.95 -4.32
CA VAL A 65 -1.63 3.78 -3.71
C VAL A 65 -0.19 4.11 -3.32
N ILE A 66 0.11 4.03 -2.04
CA ILE A 66 1.48 4.10 -1.52
C ILE A 66 2.02 2.68 -1.40
N ALA A 67 3.01 2.37 -2.23
CA ALA A 67 3.65 1.06 -2.29
C ALA A 67 4.85 1.02 -1.32
N VAL A 68 4.84 0.04 -0.41
CA VAL A 68 5.92 -0.20 0.55
C VAL A 68 6.57 -1.54 0.24
N PRO A 69 7.74 -1.55 -0.42
CA PRO A 69 8.49 -2.78 -0.61
C PRO A 69 9.02 -3.23 0.75
N THR A 70 9.02 -4.53 1.01
CA THR A 70 9.58 -5.09 2.25
C THR A 70 10.82 -5.92 1.95
N SER A 71 11.78 -5.94 2.88
CA SER A 71 12.94 -6.84 2.79
C SER A 71 12.60 -8.33 3.00
N ILE A 72 11.36 -8.62 3.41
CA ILE A 72 10.85 -9.98 3.62
C ILE A 72 10.52 -10.65 2.28
N GLY A 73 11.14 -11.79 2.05
CA GLY A 73 10.93 -12.66 0.90
C GLY A 73 12.01 -13.73 0.83
N TYR A 74 11.92 -14.66 -0.12
CA TYR A 74 12.91 -15.73 -0.30
C TYR A 74 13.54 -15.70 -1.69
N GLY A 75 14.68 -16.38 -1.83
CA GLY A 75 15.38 -16.53 -3.11
C GLY A 75 15.89 -15.20 -3.65
N SER A 76 15.48 -14.85 -4.87
CA SER A 76 15.90 -13.64 -5.60
C SER A 76 15.24 -12.35 -5.11
N ASN A 77 14.89 -12.28 -3.81
CA ASN A 77 14.27 -11.10 -3.23
C ASN A 77 15.27 -9.92 -3.11
N PHE A 78 16.55 -10.24 -2.88
CA PHE A 78 17.66 -9.29 -2.69
C PHE A 78 17.33 -8.20 -1.65
N ASN A 79 16.89 -8.61 -0.45
CA ASN A 79 16.53 -7.72 0.65
C ASN A 79 15.52 -6.62 0.25
N GLY A 80 14.53 -6.97 -0.57
CA GLY A 80 13.47 -6.08 -1.03
C GLY A 80 13.79 -5.32 -2.32
N LEU A 81 15.00 -5.44 -2.88
CA LEU A 81 15.37 -4.75 -4.12
C LEU A 81 14.52 -5.21 -5.32
N SER A 82 14.22 -6.51 -5.40
CA SER A 82 13.33 -7.04 -6.44
C SER A 82 11.92 -6.44 -6.35
N ALA A 83 11.35 -6.37 -5.14
CA ALA A 83 10.05 -5.77 -4.90
C ALA A 83 10.05 -4.26 -5.18
N LEU A 84 11.09 -3.54 -4.74
CA LEU A 84 11.26 -2.12 -5.00
C LEU A 84 11.28 -1.84 -6.51
N LEU A 85 12.13 -2.55 -7.27
CA LEU A 85 12.22 -2.38 -8.71
C LEU A 85 10.91 -2.77 -9.40
N THR A 86 10.22 -3.80 -8.92
CA THR A 86 8.90 -4.18 -9.48
C THR A 86 7.86 -3.10 -9.25
N MET A 87 7.79 -2.52 -8.04
CA MET A 87 6.86 -1.44 -7.71
C MET A 87 7.17 -0.17 -8.51
N LEU A 88 8.45 0.19 -8.68
CA LEU A 88 8.87 1.35 -9.47
C LEU A 88 8.61 1.18 -10.98
N ASN A 89 8.72 -0.05 -11.49
CA ASN A 89 8.47 -0.36 -12.90
C ASN A 89 6.98 -0.61 -13.21
N SER A 90 6.09 -0.49 -12.22
CA SER A 90 4.65 -0.69 -12.42
C SER A 90 4.10 0.31 -13.43
N CYS A 91 3.32 -0.16 -14.41
CA CYS A 91 2.62 0.70 -15.36
C CYS A 91 1.28 1.23 -14.82
N ALA A 92 0.84 0.77 -13.65
CA ALA A 92 -0.41 1.23 -13.06
C ALA A 92 -0.27 2.66 -12.54
N GLU A 93 -1.21 3.52 -12.92
CA GLU A 93 -1.26 4.92 -12.52
C GLU A 93 -1.58 5.07 -11.03
N GLY A 94 -1.19 6.20 -10.43
CA GLY A 94 -1.54 6.51 -9.04
C GLY A 94 -0.71 5.79 -7.97
N ILE A 95 0.39 5.14 -8.36
CA ILE A 95 1.33 4.51 -7.43
C ILE A 95 2.45 5.47 -7.05
N SER A 96 2.75 5.55 -5.75
CA SER A 96 3.96 6.18 -5.21
C SER A 96 4.73 5.18 -4.36
N VAL A 97 6.02 4.99 -4.63
CA VAL A 97 6.84 3.99 -3.94
C VAL A 97 7.70 4.67 -2.87
N VAL A 98 7.72 4.10 -1.67
CA VAL A 98 8.64 4.52 -0.59
C VAL A 98 9.84 3.58 -0.50
N ASN A 99 10.83 3.96 0.31
CA ASN A 99 11.97 3.10 0.60
C ASN A 99 11.55 1.73 1.15
N ILE A 100 12.43 0.75 0.95
CA ILE A 100 12.26 -0.60 1.52
C ILE A 100 12.08 -0.48 3.04
N ASP A 101 11.08 -1.19 3.56
CA ASP A 101 10.72 -1.23 4.97
C ASP A 101 10.33 0.14 5.57
N ASN A 102 9.96 1.12 4.74
CA ASN A 102 9.54 2.43 5.24
C ASN A 102 8.02 2.49 5.51
N GLY A 103 7.55 1.66 6.44
CA GLY A 103 6.15 1.67 6.88
C GLY A 103 5.76 3.00 7.52
N PHE A 104 6.64 3.56 8.34
CA PHE A 104 6.45 4.87 8.97
C PHE A 104 6.20 5.98 7.94
N GLY A 105 7.07 6.12 6.94
CA GLY A 105 6.96 7.15 5.90
C GLY A 105 5.69 6.99 5.07
N ALA A 106 5.30 5.75 4.77
CA ALA A 106 4.04 5.48 4.08
C ALA A 106 2.81 5.88 4.91
N GLY A 107 2.80 5.58 6.22
CA GLY A 107 1.71 5.98 7.13
C GLY A 107 1.62 7.50 7.33
N TYR A 108 2.76 8.19 7.39
CA TYR A 108 2.78 9.64 7.45
C TYR A 108 2.29 10.28 6.15
N LEU A 109 2.73 9.77 4.99
CA LEU A 109 2.29 10.26 3.69
C LEU A 109 0.79 10.02 3.47
N SER A 110 0.29 8.84 3.85
CA SER A 110 -1.14 8.52 3.75
C SER A 110 -1.97 9.48 4.61
N THR A 111 -1.49 9.84 5.80
CA THR A 111 -2.12 10.85 6.67
C THR A 111 -2.23 12.21 5.96
N GLN A 112 -1.18 12.68 5.30
CA GLN A 112 -1.20 13.97 4.61
C GLN A 112 -2.22 13.97 3.48
N ILE A 113 -2.21 12.91 2.65
CA ILE A 113 -3.18 12.74 1.56
C ILE A 113 -4.62 12.70 2.12
N ASN A 114 -4.86 11.91 3.17
CA ASN A 114 -6.17 11.80 3.79
C ASN A 114 -6.66 13.16 4.34
N ARG A 115 -5.78 13.96 4.96
CA ARG A 115 -6.13 15.29 5.46
C ARG A 115 -6.53 16.25 4.33
N LEU A 116 -5.84 16.18 3.18
CA LEU A 116 -6.20 16.98 2.00
C LEU A 116 -7.55 16.55 1.44
N ALA A 117 -7.80 15.24 1.32
CA ALA A 117 -9.07 14.70 0.84
C ALA A 117 -10.25 15.11 1.75
N VAL A 118 -10.10 14.98 3.07
CA VAL A 118 -11.15 15.36 4.03
C VAL A 118 -11.39 16.87 4.06
N LYS A 119 -10.32 17.69 4.01
CA LYS A 119 -10.46 19.16 3.96
C LYS A 119 -11.10 19.65 2.67
N GLY A 120 -10.85 18.99 1.54
CA GLY A 120 -11.45 19.34 0.25
C GLY A 120 -12.91 18.94 0.09
N ASN A 121 -13.45 18.13 1.02
CA ASN A 121 -14.85 17.71 1.05
C ASN A 121 -15.71 18.58 1.98
N GLY A 122 -15.18 19.73 2.45
CA GLY A 122 -15.85 20.69 3.33
C GLY A 122 -16.19 22.00 2.63
#